data_AF-A0A2P2E8N1-F1
#
_entry.id   AF-A0A2P2E8N1-F1
#
_cell.length_a   1.000
_cell.length_b   1.000
_cell.length_c   1.000
_cell.angle_alpha   90.00
_cell.angle_beta   90.00
_cell.angle_gamma   90.00
#
_symmetry.space_group_name_H-M   'P 1'
#
loop_
_entity.id
_entity.type
_entity.pdbx_description
1 polymer ?
#
loop_
_entity_poly.entity_id
_entity_poly.type
_entity_poly.pdbx_seq_one_letter_code
_entity_poly.pdbx_strand_id
1 'polypeptide(L)'
;MVKPAMTTATRKRPNRRMRATLWWAGIFVGAFTVGPVHGEIVASRPDHMSLSYAVELNGDRQVAWQHLTEINTWWSSDHTYSGKAETLSLQPVAGGCWCETWAGGSVEHARVVLAMPGRLLRLEGGFGPLQGLGVSAILTFELKPSDDPNHTRLKVSYVVNGSSLSGLDGLAGPVDAVMGAQIANLAKLK
;
A
#
# COMPACT_ATOMS: atom_id res chain seq x y z
N MET A 1 -31.04 -82.94 9.69
CA MET A 1 -30.34 -83.96 10.50
C MET A 1 -29.00 -84.23 9.84
N VAL A 2 -27.93 -84.32 10.64
CA VAL A 2 -26.54 -84.69 10.28
C VAL A 2 -25.62 -83.56 9.74
N LYS A 3 -24.77 -83.06 10.65
CA LYS A 3 -23.43 -82.46 10.38
C LYS A 3 -22.45 -83.57 9.96
N PRO A 4 -21.39 -83.24 9.21
CA PRO A 4 -20.04 -83.20 9.82
C PRO A 4 -19.18 -82.07 9.18
N ALA A 5 -17.92 -81.80 9.50
CA ALA A 5 -17.11 -81.78 10.73
C ALA A 5 -15.93 -80.84 10.40
N MET A 6 -15.37 -80.18 11.41
CA MET A 6 -14.24 -79.25 11.29
C MET A 6 -12.95 -79.93 10.80
N THR A 7 -12.11 -79.18 10.08
CA THR A 7 -10.65 -79.35 10.17
C THR A 7 -9.97 -77.98 10.11
N THR A 8 -9.18 -77.71 11.14
CA THR A 8 -8.45 -76.48 11.42
C THR A 8 -7.12 -76.48 10.67
N ALA A 9 -6.76 -75.38 9.99
CA ALA A 9 -5.40 -75.15 9.51
C ALA A 9 -5.00 -73.69 9.78
N THR A 10 -4.12 -73.52 10.75
CA THR A 10 -3.45 -72.27 11.15
C THR A 10 -2.46 -71.84 10.06
N ARG A 11 -2.62 -70.62 9.50
CA ARG A 11 -1.64 -70.03 8.57
C ARG A 11 -0.98 -68.78 9.15
N LYS A 12 0.32 -68.91 9.42
CA LYS A 12 1.30 -67.88 9.79
C LYS A 12 1.25 -66.67 8.85
N ARG A 13 1.26 -65.45 9.42
CA ARG A 13 1.65 -64.22 8.71
C ARG A 13 3.18 -64.13 8.62
N PRO A 14 3.75 -63.67 7.49
CA PRO A 14 5.06 -63.04 7.50
C PRO A 14 5.02 -61.57 7.03
N ASN A 15 5.97 -60.84 7.61
CA ASN A 15 6.22 -59.42 7.59
C ASN A 15 6.58 -58.84 6.20
N ARG A 16 5.91 -57.71 5.90
CA ARG A 16 6.47 -56.40 5.50
C ARG A 16 7.90 -56.37 4.94
N ARG A 17 8.03 -55.99 3.67
CA ARG A 17 9.14 -55.18 3.16
C ARG A 17 8.59 -54.08 2.23
N MET A 18 8.52 -52.87 2.78
CA MET A 18 8.26 -51.63 2.02
C MET A 18 9.44 -51.38 1.09
N ARG A 19 9.17 -51.24 -0.21
CA ARG A 19 10.11 -50.65 -1.17
C ARG A 19 9.90 -49.14 -1.14
N ALA A 20 10.89 -48.40 -0.66
CA ALA A 20 10.90 -46.94 -0.67
C ALA A 20 11.23 -46.45 -2.09
N THR A 21 10.25 -45.84 -2.75
CA THR A 21 10.45 -45.08 -3.99
C THR A 21 10.86 -43.67 -3.61
N LEU A 22 12.13 -43.32 -3.82
CA LEU A 22 12.64 -41.95 -3.69
C LEU A 22 12.09 -41.11 -4.85
N TRP A 23 11.10 -40.25 -4.55
CA TRP A 23 10.68 -39.18 -5.44
C TRP A 23 11.42 -37.90 -5.05
N TRP A 24 12.21 -37.39 -6.00
CA TRP A 24 12.80 -36.06 -5.96
C TRP A 24 11.69 -35.01 -5.90
N ALA A 25 11.60 -34.27 -4.80
CA ALA A 25 10.86 -33.02 -4.75
C ALA A 25 11.88 -31.89 -4.57
N GLY A 26 12.31 -31.30 -5.69
CA GLY A 26 13.08 -30.05 -5.67
C GLY A 26 12.21 -28.95 -5.10
N ILE A 27 12.63 -28.35 -3.99
CA ILE A 27 12.01 -27.17 -3.42
C ILE A 27 12.39 -25.99 -4.33
N PHE A 28 11.47 -25.58 -5.20
CA PHE A 28 11.53 -24.28 -5.85
C PHE A 28 11.15 -23.22 -4.81
N VAL A 29 12.15 -22.57 -4.22
CA VAL A 29 11.95 -21.29 -3.52
C VAL A 29 11.70 -20.25 -4.60
N GLY A 30 10.43 -19.99 -4.90
CA GLY A 30 10.03 -18.87 -5.74
C GLY A 30 10.38 -17.56 -5.03
N ALA A 31 11.36 -16.82 -5.55
CA ALA A 31 11.62 -15.46 -5.13
C ALA A 31 10.40 -14.61 -5.48
N PHE A 32 9.63 -14.18 -4.47
CA PHE A 32 8.63 -13.13 -4.65
C PHE A 32 9.39 -11.82 -4.90
N THR A 33 9.46 -11.40 -6.16
CA THR A 33 9.90 -10.05 -6.48
C THR A 33 8.81 -9.10 -6.00
N VAL A 34 9.10 -8.34 -4.95
CA VAL A 34 8.27 -7.19 -4.53
C VAL A 34 8.39 -6.14 -5.64
N GLY A 35 7.51 -6.24 -6.63
CA GLY A 35 7.38 -5.22 -7.66
C GLY A 35 6.85 -3.91 -7.06
N PRO A 36 7.10 -2.76 -7.70
CA PRO A 36 6.44 -1.52 -7.33
C PRO A 36 4.92 -1.73 -7.36
N VAL A 37 4.25 -1.28 -6.30
CA VAL A 37 2.78 -1.17 -6.33
C VAL A 37 2.47 -0.02 -7.28
N HIS A 38 2.20 -0.35 -8.53
CA HIS A 38 1.63 0.60 -9.47
C HIS A 38 0.20 0.90 -9.04
N GLY A 39 -0.15 2.19 -8.99
CA GLY A 39 -1.54 2.58 -8.88
C GLY A 39 -2.29 2.27 -10.17
N GLU A 40 -3.59 2.18 -10.06
CA GLU A 40 -4.46 2.23 -11.23
C GLU A 40 -4.62 3.69 -11.65
N ILE A 41 -4.18 4.03 -12.87
CA ILE A 41 -4.57 5.30 -13.52
C ILE A 41 -6.01 5.14 -13.99
N VAL A 42 -6.95 5.60 -13.17
CA VAL A 42 -8.39 5.49 -13.41
C VAL A 42 -8.84 6.44 -14.52
N ALA A 43 -8.22 7.62 -14.63
CA ALA A 43 -8.48 8.59 -15.68
C ALA A 43 -7.22 9.41 -16.01
N SER A 44 -7.07 9.77 -17.29
CA SER A 44 -5.98 10.61 -17.79
C SER A 44 -6.45 11.39 -19.02
N ARG A 45 -6.55 12.72 -18.88
CA ARG A 45 -6.96 13.69 -19.90
C ARG A 45 -6.20 15.01 -19.67
N PRO A 46 -6.13 15.91 -20.67
CA PRO A 46 -5.41 17.17 -20.51
C PRO A 46 -5.89 18.03 -19.32
N ASP A 47 -7.17 17.94 -18.96
CA ASP A 47 -7.82 18.72 -17.91
C ASP A 47 -8.04 17.96 -16.59
N HIS A 48 -7.83 16.64 -16.55
CA HIS A 48 -7.97 15.86 -15.31
C HIS A 48 -7.19 14.54 -15.31
N MET A 49 -6.82 14.08 -14.12
CA MET A 49 -6.33 12.73 -13.90
C MET A 49 -6.83 12.17 -12.56
N SER A 50 -6.93 10.84 -12.47
CA SER A 50 -7.29 10.16 -11.24
C SER A 50 -6.47 8.89 -11.05
N LEU A 51 -5.91 8.74 -9.86
CA LEU A 51 -5.08 7.60 -9.44
C LEU A 51 -5.74 6.88 -8.25
N SER A 52 -5.64 5.56 -8.20
CA SER A 52 -6.13 4.74 -7.10
C SER A 52 -5.12 3.68 -6.68
N TYR A 53 -4.95 3.49 -5.38
CA TYR A 53 -4.03 2.51 -4.79
C TYR A 53 -4.74 1.73 -3.68
N ALA A 54 -4.36 0.47 -3.51
CA ALA A 54 -4.80 -0.36 -2.40
C ALA A 54 -3.63 -1.18 -1.86
N VAL A 55 -3.33 -1.05 -0.57
CA VAL A 55 -2.27 -1.80 0.13
C VAL A 55 -2.74 -2.24 1.52
N GLU A 56 -2.09 -3.24 2.09
CA GLU A 56 -2.21 -3.55 3.53
C GLU A 56 -1.11 -2.79 4.29
N LEU A 57 -1.48 -2.22 5.43
CA LEU A 57 -0.55 -1.66 6.41
C LEU A 57 -0.43 -2.61 7.59
N ASN A 58 0.76 -2.67 8.19
CA ASN A 58 0.96 -3.36 9.46
C ASN A 58 0.29 -2.57 10.59
N GLY A 59 -0.23 -3.31 11.57
CA GLY A 59 -0.91 -2.76 12.73
C GLY A 59 -2.42 -2.59 12.55
N ASP A 60 -3.10 -2.45 13.68
CA ASP A 60 -4.50 -2.06 13.72
C ASP A 60 -4.69 -0.63 13.18
N ARG A 61 -5.94 -0.17 13.10
CA ARG A 61 -6.25 1.14 12.52
C ARG A 61 -5.65 2.32 13.28
N GLN A 62 -5.33 2.16 14.55
CA GLN A 62 -4.71 3.20 15.36
C GLN A 62 -3.21 3.29 15.05
N VAL A 63 -2.53 2.16 14.96
CA VAL A 63 -1.12 2.09 14.54
C VAL A 63 -0.96 2.56 13.09
N ALA A 64 -1.81 2.08 12.18
CA ALA A 64 -1.82 2.51 10.78
C ALA A 64 -2.06 4.02 10.63
N TRP A 65 -2.90 4.62 11.49
CA TRP A 65 -3.11 6.06 11.52
C TRP A 65 -1.85 6.81 11.95
N GLN A 66 -1.15 6.33 12.99
CA GLN A 66 0.10 6.93 13.45
C GLN A 66 1.14 6.94 12.31
N HIS A 67 1.41 5.78 11.71
CA HIS A 67 2.31 5.65 10.56
C HIS A 67 1.91 6.57 9.40
N LEU A 68 0.62 6.62 9.04
CA LEU A 68 0.12 7.50 7.99
C LEU A 68 0.43 8.98 8.30
N THR A 69 0.22 9.41 9.54
CA THR A 69 0.40 10.82 9.92
C THR A 69 1.86 11.24 10.16
N GLU A 70 2.76 10.27 10.40
CA GLU A 70 4.20 10.49 10.54
C GLU A 70 4.90 10.52 9.18
N ILE A 71 4.53 11.50 8.35
CA ILE A 71 4.93 11.57 6.93
C ILE A 71 6.44 11.49 6.71
N ASN A 72 7.22 12.13 7.58
CA ASN A 72 8.69 12.14 7.53
C ASN A 72 9.33 10.74 7.67
N THR A 73 8.57 9.71 8.04
CA THR A 73 9.05 8.33 8.19
C THR A 73 8.94 7.48 6.93
N TRP A 74 8.09 7.87 5.97
CA TRP A 74 7.84 7.06 4.77
C TRP A 74 7.95 7.85 3.46
N TRP A 75 7.78 9.17 3.48
CA TRP A 75 8.02 9.98 2.29
C TRP A 75 9.53 10.06 2.01
N SER A 76 9.92 9.79 0.77
CA SER A 76 11.32 9.77 0.35
C SER A 76 11.91 11.18 0.30
N SER A 77 13.12 11.33 0.84
CA SER A 77 13.94 12.54 0.70
C SER A 77 14.19 12.94 -0.76
N ASP A 78 14.21 11.98 -1.70
CA ASP A 78 14.39 12.26 -3.13
C ASP A 78 13.22 13.05 -3.74
N HIS A 79 12.09 13.11 -3.03
CA HIS A 79 10.89 13.84 -3.43
C HIS A 79 10.51 14.93 -2.43
N THR A 80 11.51 15.56 -1.82
CA THR A 80 11.34 16.78 -1.02
C THR A 80 12.14 17.95 -1.62
N TYR A 81 11.77 19.19 -1.30
CA TYR A 81 12.48 20.37 -1.81
C TYR A 81 13.82 20.61 -1.12
N SER A 82 13.91 20.22 0.15
CA SER A 82 15.12 20.30 0.98
C SER A 82 16.08 19.13 0.77
N GLY A 83 15.64 18.06 0.10
CA GLY A 83 16.37 16.78 0.01
C GLY A 83 16.39 15.98 1.31
N LYS A 84 15.51 16.31 2.26
CA LYS A 84 15.43 15.74 3.61
C LYS A 84 13.99 15.45 4.00
N ALA A 85 13.68 14.21 4.34
CA ALA A 85 12.35 13.85 4.83
C ALA A 85 12.10 14.37 6.25
N GLU A 86 13.15 14.54 7.07
CA GLU A 86 13.01 14.98 8.46
C GLU A 86 12.47 16.42 8.62
N THR A 87 12.47 17.21 7.54
CA THR A 87 11.89 18.56 7.53
C THR A 87 10.40 18.57 7.20
N LEU A 88 9.81 17.41 6.88
CA LEU A 88 8.38 17.26 6.65
C LEU A 88 7.63 17.18 7.98
N SER A 89 6.44 17.76 7.99
CA SER A 89 5.51 17.72 9.12
C SER A 89 4.08 17.64 8.61
N LEU A 90 3.20 16.98 9.37
CA LEU A 90 1.76 16.98 9.16
C LEU A 90 1.05 17.36 10.44
N GLN A 91 0.12 18.32 10.34
CA GLN A 91 -0.85 18.61 11.39
C GLN A 91 -2.19 17.97 11.01
N PRO A 92 -2.58 16.80 11.57
CA PRO A 92 -3.74 16.04 11.13
C PRO A 92 -5.05 16.59 11.73
N VAL A 93 -5.33 17.86 11.48
CA VAL A 93 -6.55 18.60 11.88
C VAL A 93 -7.03 19.43 10.69
N ALA A 94 -8.33 19.72 10.58
CA ALA A 94 -8.81 20.56 9.47
C ALA A 94 -8.10 21.92 9.46
N GLY A 95 -7.57 22.32 8.30
CA GLY A 95 -6.73 23.50 8.12
C GLY A 95 -5.25 23.29 8.45
N GLY A 96 -4.86 22.13 9.02
CA GLY A 96 -3.48 21.80 9.32
C GLY A 96 -2.65 21.56 8.06
N CYS A 97 -1.35 21.83 8.16
CA CYS A 97 -0.43 21.75 7.02
C CYS A 97 0.26 20.38 6.92
N TRP A 98 0.36 19.83 5.71
CA TRP A 98 1.49 19.01 5.28
C TRP A 98 2.57 19.97 4.76
N CYS A 99 3.52 20.30 5.62
CA CYS A 99 4.52 21.33 5.37
C CYS A 99 5.93 20.74 5.33
N GLU A 100 6.80 21.42 4.60
CA GLU A 100 8.24 21.23 4.63
C GLU A 100 8.90 22.57 4.98
N THR A 101 9.82 22.59 5.95
CA THR A 101 10.49 23.84 6.37
C THR A 101 11.98 23.61 6.60
N TRP A 102 12.83 24.44 5.98
CA TRP A 102 14.28 24.39 6.11
C TRP A 102 14.90 25.80 5.97
N ALA A 103 16.22 25.93 6.11
CA ALA A 103 16.89 27.24 6.03
C ALA A 103 16.71 27.96 4.69
N GLY A 104 16.40 27.22 3.61
CA GLY A 104 16.20 27.77 2.27
C GLY A 104 14.75 28.14 1.95
N GLY A 105 13.79 27.85 2.85
CA GLY A 105 12.39 28.21 2.64
C GLY A 105 11.41 27.25 3.30
N SER A 106 10.15 27.35 2.87
CA SER A 106 9.09 26.45 3.27
C SER A 106 8.14 26.17 2.10
N VAL A 107 7.48 25.01 2.16
CA VAL A 107 6.48 24.56 1.19
C VAL A 107 5.27 24.02 1.94
N GLU A 108 4.08 24.52 1.59
CA GLU A 108 2.82 23.84 1.88
C GLU A 108 2.53 22.87 0.74
N HIS A 109 2.78 21.58 0.96
CA HIS A 109 2.52 20.53 -0.03
C HIS A 109 1.02 20.29 -0.18
N ALA A 110 0.33 20.23 0.96
CA ALA A 110 -1.12 20.09 1.03
C ALA A 110 -1.67 20.58 2.36
N ARG A 111 -2.96 20.87 2.39
CA ARG A 111 -3.72 21.25 3.58
C ARG A 111 -4.74 20.19 3.92
N VAL A 112 -4.88 19.86 5.19
CA VAL A 112 -5.87 18.88 5.66
C VAL A 112 -7.27 19.47 5.55
N VAL A 113 -8.15 18.77 4.83
CA VAL A 113 -9.57 19.10 4.67
C VAL A 113 -10.42 18.31 5.65
N LEU A 114 -10.04 17.06 5.94
CA LEU A 114 -10.76 16.18 6.87
C LEU A 114 -9.75 15.26 7.56
N ALA A 115 -9.83 15.17 8.88
CA ALA A 115 -9.11 14.18 9.67
C ALA A 115 -10.09 13.42 10.59
N MET A 116 -10.21 12.12 10.36
CA MET A 116 -10.96 11.19 11.19
C MET A 116 -10.00 10.08 11.62
N PRO A 117 -9.43 10.15 12.83
CA PRO A 117 -8.42 9.20 13.29
C PRO A 117 -8.82 7.73 13.13
N GLY A 118 -7.91 6.91 12.60
CA GLY A 118 -8.13 5.50 12.32
C GLY A 118 -9.17 5.20 11.23
N ARG A 119 -9.54 6.20 10.41
CA ARG A 119 -10.57 6.05 9.37
C ARG A 119 -10.25 6.76 8.07
N LEU A 120 -10.03 8.07 8.10
CA LEU A 120 -9.96 8.86 6.88
C LEU A 120 -9.13 10.12 7.07
N LEU A 121 -8.18 10.35 6.17
CA LEU A 121 -7.44 11.60 6.05
C LEU A 121 -7.65 12.13 4.62
N ARG A 122 -8.10 13.37 4.50
CA ARG A 122 -8.26 14.06 3.20
C ARG A 122 -7.44 15.33 3.20
N LEU A 123 -6.70 15.52 2.13
CA LEU A 123 -5.81 16.63 1.89
C LEU A 123 -6.16 17.29 0.55
N GLU A 124 -6.01 18.61 0.50
CA GLU A 124 -6.05 19.41 -0.72
C GLU A 124 -4.65 19.94 -0.99
N GLY A 125 -4.08 19.61 -2.15
CA GLY A 125 -2.73 20.06 -2.51
C GLY A 125 -2.19 19.39 -3.76
N GLY A 126 -1.56 20.18 -4.63
CA GLY A 126 -0.88 19.71 -5.83
C GLY A 126 0.59 19.41 -5.53
N PHE A 127 0.98 18.14 -5.54
CA PHE A 127 2.36 17.73 -5.27
C PHE A 127 3.31 18.01 -6.45
N GLY A 128 4.53 18.46 -6.13
CA GLY A 128 5.60 18.72 -7.10
C GLY A 128 5.18 19.72 -8.18
N PRO A 129 5.30 19.38 -9.48
CA PRO A 129 4.98 20.32 -10.57
C PRO A 129 3.52 20.78 -10.56
N LEU A 130 2.60 19.99 -9.99
CA LEU A 130 1.17 20.31 -9.95
C LEU A 130 0.88 21.60 -9.19
N GLN A 131 1.69 21.96 -8.18
CA GLN A 131 1.48 23.16 -7.36
C GLN A 131 1.43 24.44 -8.20
N GLY A 132 2.23 24.52 -9.26
CA GLY A 132 2.33 25.69 -10.13
C GLY A 132 1.30 25.74 -11.28
N LEU A 133 0.47 24.70 -11.44
CA LEU A 133 -0.42 24.56 -12.61
C LEU A 133 -1.83 25.13 -12.43
N GLY A 134 -2.13 25.71 -11.25
CA GLY A 134 -3.46 26.24 -10.96
C GLY A 134 -4.54 25.14 -10.91
N VAL A 135 -4.19 23.94 -10.46
CA VAL A 135 -5.09 22.79 -10.36
C VAL A 135 -5.74 22.69 -8.98
N SER A 136 -6.89 22.03 -8.92
CA SER A 136 -7.48 21.52 -7.68
C SER A 136 -7.17 20.04 -7.55
N ALA A 137 -6.55 19.64 -6.43
CA ALA A 137 -6.04 18.30 -6.23
C ALA A 137 -6.44 17.77 -4.85
N ILE A 138 -7.13 16.64 -4.81
CA ILE A 138 -7.63 16.01 -3.57
C ILE A 138 -7.00 14.64 -3.40
N LEU A 139 -6.23 14.49 -2.33
CA LEU A 139 -5.63 13.23 -1.88
C LEU A 139 -6.45 12.69 -0.70
N THR A 140 -6.96 11.47 -0.82
CA THR A 140 -7.73 10.81 0.24
C THR A 140 -7.09 9.48 0.61
N PHE A 141 -6.82 9.29 1.89
CA PHE A 141 -6.43 8.03 2.52
C PHE A 141 -7.63 7.50 3.31
N GLU A 142 -8.05 6.27 3.03
CA GLU A 142 -9.14 5.58 3.72
C GLU A 142 -8.62 4.29 4.36
N LEU A 143 -8.71 4.21 5.69
CA LEU A 143 -8.31 3.06 6.50
C LEU A 143 -9.53 2.19 6.80
N LYS A 144 -9.50 0.94 6.37
CA LYS A 144 -10.55 -0.07 6.56
C LYS A 144 -10.03 -1.24 7.39
N PRO A 145 -10.89 -1.89 8.19
CA PRO A 145 -10.53 -3.14 8.83
C PRO A 145 -10.01 -4.17 7.82
N SER A 146 -8.91 -4.84 8.15
CA SER A 146 -8.50 -6.07 7.46
C SER A 146 -9.13 -7.29 8.12
N ASP A 147 -9.05 -8.45 7.47
CA ASP A 147 -9.51 -9.72 8.05
C ASP A 147 -8.53 -10.21 9.15
N ASP A 148 -7.25 -9.83 9.05
CA ASP A 148 -6.26 -9.96 10.13
C ASP A 148 -6.35 -8.73 11.06
N PRO A 149 -6.61 -8.89 12.37
CA PRO A 149 -6.68 -7.77 13.31
C PRO A 149 -5.35 -7.00 13.47
N ASN A 150 -4.22 -7.58 13.04
CA ASN A 150 -2.92 -6.93 13.04
C ASN A 150 -2.61 -6.18 11.73
N HIS A 151 -3.58 -6.06 10.83
CA HIS A 151 -3.42 -5.35 9.56
C HIS A 151 -4.58 -4.38 9.30
N THR A 152 -4.32 -3.38 8.47
CA THR A 152 -5.29 -2.39 8.04
C THR A 152 -5.26 -2.22 6.53
N ARG A 153 -6.42 -2.31 5.88
CA ARG A 153 -6.56 -1.99 4.46
C ARG A 153 -6.50 -0.49 4.24
N LEU A 154 -5.49 -0.02 3.51
CA LEU A 154 -5.40 1.35 3.05
C LEU A 154 -5.85 1.45 1.59
N LYS A 155 -6.88 2.27 1.33
CA LYS A 155 -7.20 2.76 -0.02
C LYS A 155 -6.74 4.20 -0.14
N VAL A 156 -6.03 4.52 -1.22
CA VAL A 156 -5.62 5.89 -1.55
C VAL A 156 -6.23 6.30 -2.88
N SER A 157 -6.78 7.51 -2.96
CA SER A 157 -7.21 8.10 -4.23
C SER A 157 -6.64 9.51 -4.36
N TYR A 158 -6.12 9.84 -5.54
CA TYR A 158 -5.66 11.18 -5.87
C TYR A 158 -6.36 11.66 -7.13
N VAL A 159 -7.17 12.72 -7.00
CA VAL A 159 -7.96 13.30 -8.09
C VAL A 159 -7.46 14.71 -8.33
N VAL A 160 -7.08 15.01 -9.56
CA VAL A 160 -6.54 16.32 -9.96
C VAL A 160 -7.35 16.83 -11.14
N ASN A 161 -7.88 18.06 -11.01
CA ASN A 161 -8.64 18.74 -12.04
C ASN A 161 -8.02 20.11 -12.33
N GLY A 162 -8.03 20.53 -13.59
CA GLY A 162 -7.53 21.81 -14.05
C GLY A 162 -8.20 22.25 -15.35
N SER A 163 -7.48 23.04 -16.14
CA SER A 163 -7.89 23.35 -17.52
C SER A 163 -7.20 22.41 -18.49
N SER A 164 -7.65 22.33 -19.74
CA SER A 164 -6.93 21.56 -20.77
C SER A 164 -5.49 22.05 -21.01
N LEU A 165 -5.17 23.30 -20.63
CA LEU A 165 -3.80 23.84 -20.70
C LEU A 165 -2.89 23.28 -19.61
N SER A 166 -3.44 22.61 -18.59
CA SER A 166 -2.68 21.98 -17.51
C SER A 166 -1.94 20.71 -17.98
N GLY A 167 -2.35 20.09 -19.10
CA GLY A 167 -1.65 18.95 -19.71
C GLY A 167 -1.51 17.73 -18.77
N LEU A 168 -2.54 17.46 -17.96
CA LEU A 168 -2.48 16.47 -16.87
C LEU A 168 -2.30 15.03 -17.36
N ASP A 169 -2.65 14.73 -18.60
CA ASP A 169 -2.43 13.43 -19.22
C ASP A 169 -0.94 13.08 -19.37
N GLY A 170 -0.10 14.06 -19.69
CA GLY A 170 1.35 13.92 -19.73
C GLY A 170 1.99 13.73 -18.34
N LEU A 171 1.27 14.06 -17.27
CA LEU A 171 1.77 13.99 -15.89
C LEU A 171 1.26 12.77 -15.12
N ALA A 172 0.20 12.10 -15.60
CA ALA A 172 -0.41 10.97 -14.89
C ALA A 172 0.59 9.85 -14.55
N GLY A 173 1.42 9.43 -15.52
CA GLY A 173 2.42 8.38 -15.32
C GLY A 173 3.51 8.75 -14.31
N PRO A 174 4.21 9.90 -14.46
CA PRO A 174 5.19 10.36 -13.48
C PRO A 174 4.61 10.54 -12.07
N VAL A 175 3.39 11.07 -11.96
CA VAL A 175 2.73 11.26 -10.65
C VAL A 175 2.35 9.91 -10.04
N ASP A 176 1.88 8.95 -10.83
CA ASP A 176 1.65 7.57 -10.38
C ASP A 176 2.93 6.93 -9.82
N ALA A 177 4.05 7.06 -10.53
CA ALA A 177 5.32 6.50 -10.09
C ALA A 177 5.77 7.07 -8.72
N VAL A 178 5.66 8.39 -8.53
CA VAL A 178 6.02 9.03 -7.25
C VAL A 178 5.08 8.56 -6.15
N MET A 179 3.76 8.70 -6.35
CA MET A 179 2.76 8.39 -5.34
C MET A 179 2.77 6.91 -4.95
N GLY A 180 2.86 6.01 -5.93
CA GLY A 180 2.97 4.56 -5.70
C GLY A 180 4.21 4.20 -4.88
N ALA A 181 5.36 4.82 -5.16
CA ALA A 181 6.58 4.61 -4.38
C ALA A 181 6.42 5.06 -2.91
N GLN A 182 5.79 6.22 -2.66
CA GLN A 182 5.59 6.69 -1.29
C GLN A 182 4.60 5.79 -0.52
N ILE A 183 3.50 5.39 -1.16
CA ILE A 183 2.51 4.49 -0.56
C ILE A 183 3.13 3.11 -0.27
N ALA A 184 4.02 2.63 -1.15
CA ALA A 184 4.77 1.40 -0.92
C ALA A 184 5.76 1.52 0.24
N ASN A 185 6.34 2.70 0.51
CA ASN A 185 7.17 2.93 1.69
C ASN A 185 6.35 2.92 2.98
N LEU A 186 5.18 3.56 2.97
CA LEU A 186 4.24 3.53 4.10
C LEU A 186 3.85 2.09 4.45
N ALA A 187 3.56 1.25 3.45
CA ALA A 187 3.19 -0.15 3.66
C ALA A 187 4.32 -1.04 4.26
N LYS A 188 5.58 -0.57 4.24
CA LYS A 188 6.73 -1.29 4.82
C LYS A 188 6.98 -0.97 6.28
N LEU A 189 6.35 0.08 6.82
CA LEU A 189 6.46 0.42 8.25
C LEU A 189 5.87 -0.71 9.10
N LYS A 190 6.47 -0.94 10.27
CA LYS A 190 6.16 -2.06 11.18
C LYS A 190 5.61 -1.56 12.49
#